data_AF-A0A7C3U4T0-F1
#
_entry.id   AF-A0A7C3U4T0-F1
#
_cell.length_a   1.000
_cell.length_b   1.000
_cell.length_c   1.000
_cell.angle_alpha   90.00
_cell.angle_beta   90.00
_cell.angle_gamma   90.00
#
_symmetry.space_group_name_H-M   'P 1'
#
loop_
_entity.id
_entity.type
_entity.pdbx_description
1 polymer ?
#
loop_
_entity_poly.entity_id
_entity_poly.type
_entity_poly.pdbx_seq_one_letter_code
_entity_poly.pdbx_strand_id
1 'polypeptide(L)' 'MAEHYLVELRDDMLFDKPIKEPDEDKDLMLWQVLIHVVNHGMDHRAQILRLLHDLGVKTTSQDYIFYAYGNL' A
#
# COMPACT_ATOMS: atom_id res chain seq x y z
N MET A 1 14.24 5.47 -4.18
CA MET A 1 13.37 5.87 -5.31
C MET A 1 11.96 6.19 -4.83
N ALA A 2 11.19 5.24 -4.28
CA ALA A 2 9.83 5.52 -3.78
C ALA A 2 9.81 6.41 -2.51
N GLU A 3 10.71 6.17 -1.56
CA GLU A 3 10.79 6.96 -0.32
C GLU A 3 11.06 8.45 -0.58
N HIS A 4 12.01 8.77 -1.48
CA HIS A 4 12.31 10.16 -1.86
C HIS A 4 11.09 10.86 -2.48
N TYR A 5 10.33 10.16 -3.31
CA TYR A 5 9.10 10.70 -3.90
C TYR A 5 8.05 11.02 -2.82
N LEU A 6 7.86 10.14 -1.85
CA LEU A 6 6.90 10.35 -0.77
C LEU A 6 7.29 11.51 0.16
N VAL A 7 8.58 11.76 0.36
CA VAL A 7 9.07 12.90 1.17
C VAL A 7 8.73 14.25 0.53
N GLU A 8 8.69 14.32 -0.80
CA GLU A 8 8.38 15.55 -1.54
C GLU A 8 6.88 15.70 -1.90
N LEU A 9 6.06 14.71 -1.55
CA LEU A 9 4.64 14.69 -1.81
C LEU A 9 3.92 15.82 -1.05
N ARG A 10 3.01 16.51 -1.74
CA ARG A 10 2.16 17.56 -1.18
C ARG A 10 0.68 17.29 -1.47
N ASP A 11 -0.20 17.85 -0.65
CA ASP A 11 -1.65 17.62 -0.74
C ASP A 11 -2.24 18.01 -2.10
N ASP A 12 -1.73 19.07 -2.73
CA ASP A 12 -2.17 19.51 -4.06
C ASP A 12 -1.87 18.47 -5.15
N MET A 13 -0.78 17.72 -5.01
CA MET A 13 -0.37 16.67 -5.95
C MET A 13 -1.28 15.44 -5.90
N LEU A 14 -2.06 15.26 -4.83
CA LEU A 14 -2.95 14.09 -4.68
C LEU A 14 -3.97 13.99 -5.82
N PHE A 15 -4.32 15.12 -6.44
CA PHE A 15 -5.28 15.21 -7.54
C PHE A 15 -4.62 15.14 -8.92
N ASP A 16 -3.29 15.06 -9.01
CA ASP A 16 -2.59 14.85 -10.26
C ASP A 16 -2.91 13.48 -10.85
N LYS A 17 -2.82 13.35 -12.17
CA LYS A 17 -2.94 12.09 -12.92
C LYS A 17 -1.57 11.67 -13.46
N PRO A 18 -0.72 11.03 -12.64
CA PRO A 18 0.68 10.80 -12.98
C PRO A 18 0.89 9.65 -13.97
N ILE A 19 -0.08 8.74 -14.09
CA ILE A 19 0.01 7.58 -14.98
C ILE A 19 -0.29 8.03 -16.41
N LYS A 20 0.63 7.73 -17.33
CA LYS A 20 0.49 8.05 -18.75
C LYS A 20 0.12 6.83 -19.58
N GLU A 21 0.51 5.65 -19.12
CA GLU A 21 0.31 4.35 -19.75
C GLU A 21 0.18 3.30 -18.63
N PRO A 22 -0.68 2.27 -18.76
CA PRO A 22 -1.59 2.05 -19.89
C PRO A 22 -2.78 3.04 -19.90
N ASP A 23 -3.45 3.11 -21.06
CA ASP A 23 -4.61 3.99 -21.30
C ASP A 23 -5.75 3.81 -20.27
N GLU A 24 -5.88 2.62 -19.69
CA GLU A 24 -6.90 2.28 -18.69
C GLU A 24 -6.66 2.95 -17.32
N ASP A 25 -5.41 3.27 -16.99
CA ASP A 25 -5.03 3.83 -15.69
C ASP A 25 -4.78 5.35 -15.73
N LYS A 26 -4.81 5.96 -16.92
CA LYS A 26 -4.47 7.39 -17.11
C LYS A 26 -5.37 8.37 -16.35
N ASP A 27 -6.56 7.93 -15.98
CA ASP A 27 -7.52 8.75 -15.25
C ASP A 27 -7.41 8.62 -13.73
N LEU A 28 -6.54 7.73 -13.23
CA LEU A 28 -6.30 7.58 -11.80
C LEU A 28 -5.58 8.80 -11.24
N MET A 29 -6.18 9.37 -10.19
CA MET A 29 -5.54 10.38 -9.36
C MET A 29 -4.46 9.73 -8.49
N LEU A 30 -3.42 10.50 -8.16
CA LEU A 30 -2.31 10.00 -7.34
C LEU A 30 -2.76 9.38 -6.02
N TRP A 31 -3.75 9.96 -5.32
CA TRP A 31 -4.26 9.34 -4.08
C TRP A 31 -4.89 7.95 -4.32
N GLN A 32 -5.54 7.73 -5.48
CA GLN A 32 -6.12 6.44 -5.85
C GLN A 32 -5.01 5.41 -6.10
N VAL A 33 -3.94 5.83 -6.78
CA VAL A 33 -2.75 4.99 -7.01
C VAL A 33 -2.08 4.62 -5.69
N LEU A 34 -1.91 5.57 -4.77
CA LEU A 34 -1.29 5.31 -3.46
C LEU A 34 -2.11 4.31 -2.64
N ILE A 35 -3.45 4.46 -2.60
CA ILE A 35 -4.33 3.49 -1.94
C ILE A 35 -4.25 2.11 -2.61
N HIS A 36 -4.22 2.06 -3.93
CA HIS A 36 -4.06 0.80 -4.68
C HIS A 36 -2.75 0.11 -4.29
N VAL A 37 -1.61 0.82 -4.27
CA VAL A 37 -0.31 0.24 -3.92
C VAL A 37 -0.31 -0.31 -2.49
N VAL A 38 -0.87 0.44 -1.53
CA VAL A 38 -0.97 -0.02 -0.12
C VAL A 38 -1.83 -1.28 -0.01
N ASN A 39 -3.00 -1.30 -0.66
CA ASN A 39 -3.89 -2.46 -0.64
C ASN A 39 -3.28 -3.67 -1.35
N HIS A 40 -2.61 -3.47 -2.48
CA HIS A 40 -1.95 -4.55 -3.21
C HIS A 40 -0.79 -5.14 -2.39
N GLY A 41 -0.01 -4.29 -1.71
CA GLY A 41 1.02 -4.74 -0.78
C GLY A 41 0.46 -5.53 0.41
N MET A 42 -0.68 -5.12 0.95
CA MET A 42 -1.37 -5.84 2.02
C MET A 42 -1.87 -7.22 1.58
N ASP A 43 -2.43 -7.34 0.37
CA ASP A 43 -2.85 -8.63 -0.21
C ASP A 43 -1.67 -9.60 -0.33
N HIS A 44 -0.56 -9.17 -0.94
CA HIS A 44 0.67 -9.97 -1.02
C HIS A 44 1.19 -10.37 0.36
N ARG A 45 1.16 -9.45 1.32
CA ARG A 45 1.59 -9.73 2.70
C ARG A 45 0.72 -10.80 3.34
N ALA A 46 -0.61 -10.75 3.15
CA ALA A 46 -1.52 -11.78 3.65
C ALA A 46 -1.23 -13.16 3.03
N GLN A 47 -0.95 -13.22 1.71
CA GLN A 47 -0.56 -14.46 1.04
C GLN A 47 0.74 -15.04 1.62
N ILE A 48 1.76 -14.21 1.83
CA ILE A 48 3.03 -14.65 2.43
C ILE A 48 2.85 -15.11 3.87
N LEU A 49 2.09 -14.36 4.70
CA LEU A 49 1.82 -14.79 6.07
C LEU A 49 1.08 -16.12 6.09
N ARG A 50 0.15 -16.34 5.17
CA ARG A 50 -0.54 -17.63 5.08
C ARG A 50 0.44 -18.77 4.81
N LEU A 51 1.32 -18.61 3.83
CA LEU A 51 2.34 -19.62 3.50
C LEU A 51 3.28 -19.89 4.68
N LEU A 52 3.73 -18.84 5.37
CA LEU A 52 4.56 -18.97 6.57
C LEU A 52 3.83 -19.72 7.70
N HIS A 53 2.56 -19.40 7.92
CA HIS A 53 1.72 -20.11 8.89
C HIS A 53 1.60 -21.60 8.55
N ASP A 54 1.38 -21.94 7.28
CA ASP A 54 1.29 -23.34 6.84
C ASP A 54 2.62 -24.10 7.04
N LEU A 55 3.76 -23.39 7.13
CA LEU A 55 5.08 -23.93 7.50
C LEU A 55 5.35 -23.97 9.01
N GLY A 56 4.34 -23.67 9.84
CA GLY A 56 4.44 -23.66 11.30
C GLY A 56 5.06 -22.40 11.90
N VAL A 57 5.29 -21.34 11.11
CA VAL A 57 5.76 -20.06 11.62
C VAL A 57 4.60 -19.31 12.27
N LYS A 58 4.79 -18.84 13.51
CA LYS A 58 3.82 -17.96 14.16
C LYS A 58 3.80 -16.61 13.45
N THR A 59 2.66 -16.24 12.91
CA THR A 59 2.44 -14.94 12.25
C THR A 59 1.83 -13.92 13.19
N THR A 60 1.86 -12.64 12.80
CA THR A 60 1.31 -11.52 13.58
C THR A 60 0.01 -11.01 12.95
N SER A 61 -0.80 -10.30 13.73
CA SER A 61 -1.94 -9.55 13.16
C SER A 61 -1.43 -8.51 12.15
N GLN A 62 -2.26 -8.25 11.14
CA GLN A 62 -2.04 -7.22 10.14
C GLN A 62 -2.98 -6.01 10.29
N ASP A 63 -3.88 -6.03 11.28
CA ASP A 63 -4.85 -4.97 11.48
C ASP A 63 -4.15 -3.66 11.85
N TYR A 64 -4.21 -2.67 10.96
CA TYR A 64 -3.62 -1.34 11.17
C TYR A 64 -4.13 -0.68 12.47
N ILE A 65 -5.33 -1.04 12.91
CA ILE A 65 -5.93 -0.50 14.13
C ILE A 65 -5.10 -0.80 15.39
N PHE A 66 -4.41 -1.93 15.43
CA PHE A 66 -3.52 -2.25 16.55
C PHE A 66 -2.30 -1.34 16.58
N TYR A 67 -1.75 -0.97 15.41
CA TYR A 67 -0.71 0.05 15.33
C TYR A 67 -1.22 1.42 15.77
N ALA A 68 -2.35 1.85 15.20
CA ALA A 68 -2.89 3.20 15.41
C ALA A 68 -3.21 3.50 16.88
N TYR A 69 -3.57 2.47 17.66
CA TYR A 69 -3.87 2.60 19.09
C TYR A 69 -2.75 2.09 20.01
N GLY A 70 -1.54 1.81 19.50
CA GLY A 70 -0.40 1.42 20.32
C GLY A 70 -0.50 0.03 20.96
N ASN A 71 -1.22 -0.89 20.31
CA ASN A 71 -1.50 -2.25 20.76
C ASN A 71 -0.71 -3.31 19.97
N LEU A 72 0.42 -2.93 19.36
CA LEU A 72 1.29 -3.81 18.56
C LEU A 72 2.44 -4.38 19.37
#